data_AF-A0A060VVE6-F1
#
_entry.id   AF-A0A060VVE6-F1
#
_cell.length_a   1.000
_cell.length_b   1.000
_cell.length_c   1.000
_cell.angle_alpha   90.00
_cell.angle_beta   90.00
_cell.angle_gamma   90.00
#
_symmetry.space_group_name_H-M   'P 1'
#
loop_
_entity.id
_entity.type
_entity.pdbx_description
1 polymer ?
#
loop_
_entity_poly.entity_id
_entity_poly.type
_entity_poly.pdbx_seq_one_letter_code
_entity_poly.pdbx_strand_id
1 'polypeptide(L)'
;MDCSQTQYYLSGDCHPCLQCGPGQELSEDCGYGSGWSASCIPCSVKTYKEGWGYHNCKFCQSCKRINRHQKSLCTSKSNAICGECLPGFYSKTRMDGLQELECMPCGPSSTTEQQCSRKSQKSLAQD
;
A
#
# COMPACT_ATOMS: atom_id res chain seq x y z
N MET A 1 19.06 -12.66 -28.57
CA MET A 1 18.14 -11.50 -28.45
C MET A 1 17.87 -11.32 -26.98
N ASP A 2 18.02 -10.11 -26.47
CA ASP A 2 17.80 -9.81 -25.06
C ASP A 2 16.44 -9.12 -24.95
N CYS A 3 15.45 -9.81 -24.37
CA CYS A 3 14.11 -9.23 -24.22
C CYS A 3 14.12 -8.19 -23.11
N SER A 4 13.31 -7.14 -23.26
CA SER A 4 13.22 -6.10 -22.24
C SER A 4 12.54 -6.58 -20.95
N GLN A 5 12.58 -5.76 -19.91
CA GLN A 5 11.90 -6.01 -18.63
C GLN A 5 10.37 -6.20 -18.74
N THR A 6 9.78 -5.86 -19.89
CA THR A 6 8.32 -5.96 -20.13
C THR A 6 7.98 -6.99 -21.21
N GLN A 7 8.93 -7.86 -21.54
CA GLN A 7 8.77 -8.86 -22.59
C GLN A 7 9.21 -10.26 -22.15
N TYR A 8 8.49 -11.27 -22.61
CA TYR A 8 8.88 -12.67 -22.55
C TYR A 8 9.39 -13.14 -23.92
N TYR A 9 10.13 -14.25 -23.95
CA TYR A 9 10.64 -14.84 -25.18
C TYR A 9 9.81 -16.05 -25.56
N LEU A 10 9.34 -16.11 -26.80
CA LEU A 10 8.61 -17.26 -27.33
C LEU A 10 8.84 -17.36 -28.84
N SER A 11 9.21 -18.56 -29.29
CA SER A 11 9.32 -18.90 -30.71
C SER A 11 10.24 -18.01 -31.55
N GLY A 12 11.36 -17.54 -30.97
CA GLY A 12 12.34 -16.73 -31.70
C GLY A 12 12.24 -15.23 -31.44
N ASP A 13 11.13 -14.77 -30.86
CA ASP A 13 10.82 -13.34 -30.73
C ASP A 13 10.47 -12.94 -29.29
N CYS A 14 10.58 -11.63 -29.01
CA CYS A 14 10.18 -11.03 -27.74
C CYS A 14 8.75 -10.48 -27.83
N HIS A 15 7.88 -10.92 -26.93
CA HIS A 15 6.46 -10.57 -26.88
C HIS A 15 6.14 -9.77 -25.61
N PRO A 16 5.20 -8.81 -25.66
CA PRO A 16 4.84 -8.02 -24.48
C PRO A 16 4.20 -8.89 -23.39
N CYS A 17 4.54 -8.60 -22.14
CA CYS A 17 3.92 -9.23 -20.98
C CYS A 17 2.42 -8.98 -20.92
N LEU A 18 1.67 -10.02 -20.53
CA LEU A 18 0.24 -9.95 -20.27
C LEU A 18 -0.05 -8.89 -19.19
N GLN A 19 -1.08 -8.07 -19.42
CA GLN A 19 -1.54 -7.05 -18.47
C GLN A 19 -2.78 -7.55 -17.75
N CYS A 20 -2.72 -7.69 -16.43
CA CYS A 20 -3.86 -8.05 -15.59
C CYS A 20 -4.52 -6.81 -15.00
N GLY A 21 -5.85 -6.84 -14.93
CA GLY A 21 -6.66 -5.73 -14.41
C GLY A 21 -6.69 -5.64 -12.88
N PRO A 22 -7.52 -4.74 -12.33
CA PRO A 22 -7.65 -4.55 -10.89
C PRO A 22 -8.09 -5.82 -10.17
N GLY A 23 -7.40 -6.15 -9.07
CA GLY A 23 -7.64 -7.39 -8.33
C GLY A 23 -7.02 -8.65 -8.93
N GLN A 24 -6.16 -8.53 -9.95
CA GLN A 24 -5.48 -9.66 -10.58
C GLN A 24 -3.97 -9.44 -10.75
N GLU A 25 -3.21 -10.52 -10.58
CA GLU A 25 -1.76 -10.60 -10.83
C GLU A 25 -1.44 -11.69 -11.84
N LEU A 26 -0.21 -11.69 -12.35
CA LEU A 26 0.28 -12.80 -13.14
C LEU A 26 0.53 -14.01 -12.24
N SER A 27 0.26 -15.21 -12.75
CA SER A 27 0.57 -16.47 -12.07
C SER A 27 2.07 -16.72 -11.89
N GLU A 28 2.91 -16.03 -12.67
CA GLU A 28 4.37 -16.02 -12.60
C GLU A 28 4.89 -14.66 -13.09
N ASP A 29 6.09 -14.28 -12.65
CA ASP A 29 6.72 -13.03 -13.10
C ASP A 29 7.00 -13.06 -14.60
N CYS A 30 6.69 -11.95 -15.29
CA CYS A 30 6.98 -11.77 -16.70
C CYS A 30 7.99 -10.63 -16.92
N GLY A 31 8.96 -10.88 -17.80
CA GLY A 31 10.01 -9.94 -18.16
C GLY A 31 11.33 -10.66 -18.44
N TYR A 32 12.24 -9.98 -19.13
CA TYR A 32 13.58 -10.49 -19.44
C TYR A 32 13.56 -11.89 -20.10
N GLY A 33 12.57 -12.16 -20.93
CA GLY A 33 12.42 -13.43 -21.63
C GLY A 33 11.56 -14.48 -20.90
N SER A 34 11.16 -14.23 -19.64
CA SER A 34 10.37 -15.15 -18.81
C SER A 34 8.88 -14.77 -18.77
N GLY A 35 8.02 -15.73 -18.41
CA GLY A 35 6.59 -15.50 -18.18
C GLY A 35 5.69 -15.72 -19.40
N TRP A 36 6.08 -16.58 -20.34
CA TRP A 36 5.29 -16.89 -21.55
C TRP A 36 3.99 -17.65 -21.24
N SER A 37 3.95 -18.39 -20.12
CA SER A 37 2.78 -19.14 -19.64
C SER A 37 1.96 -18.37 -18.59
N ALA A 38 2.29 -17.11 -18.35
CA ALA A 38 1.64 -16.30 -17.33
C ALA A 38 0.16 -16.08 -17.67
N SER A 39 -0.69 -16.19 -16.66
CA SER A 39 -2.13 -15.95 -16.75
C SER A 39 -2.59 -15.04 -15.61
N CYS A 40 -3.72 -14.35 -15.79
CA CYS A 40 -4.26 -13.49 -14.76
C CYS A 40 -5.03 -14.28 -13.69
N ILE A 41 -4.50 -14.27 -12.48
CA ILE A 41 -5.10 -14.90 -11.30
C ILE A 41 -5.55 -13.84 -10.28
N PRO A 42 -6.56 -14.12 -9.43
CA PRO A 42 -6.96 -13.17 -8.39
C PRO A 42 -5.82 -12.88 -7.41
N CYS A 43 -5.75 -11.63 -6.92
CA CYS A 43 -4.82 -11.27 -5.84
C CYS A 43 -5.00 -12.20 -4.63
N SER A 44 -3.89 -12.62 -4.05
CA SER A 44 -3.85 -13.37 -2.79
C SER A 44 -4.46 -12.59 -1.61
N VAL A 45 -4.74 -13.31 -0.51
CA VAL A 45 -5.29 -12.71 0.72
C VAL A 45 -4.32 -11.63 1.25
N LYS A 46 -4.87 -10.45 1.59
CA LYS A 46 -4.11 -9.28 2.06
C LYS A 46 -3.19 -8.65 0.99
N THR A 47 -3.47 -8.86 -0.30
CA THR A 47 -2.85 -8.09 -1.38
C THR A 47 -3.90 -7.40 -2.26
N TYR A 48 -3.48 -6.39 -3.01
CA TYR A 48 -4.36 -5.58 -3.85
C TYR A 48 -3.67 -5.08 -5.14
N LYS A 49 -4.48 -4.71 -6.13
CA LYS A 49 -4.04 -4.00 -7.34
C LYS A 49 -5.13 -3.11 -7.89
N GLU A 50 -4.83 -1.83 -8.09
CA GLU A 50 -5.79 -0.80 -8.50
C GLU A 50 -5.85 -0.60 -10.01
N GLY A 51 -4.76 -0.89 -10.73
CA GLY A 51 -4.62 -0.60 -12.15
C GLY A 51 -4.24 -1.82 -12.98
N TRP A 52 -4.23 -1.62 -14.30
CA TRP A 52 -3.72 -2.60 -15.25
C TRP A 52 -2.20 -2.68 -15.17
N GLY A 53 -1.65 -3.89 -15.22
CA GLY A 53 -0.21 -4.09 -15.12
C GLY A 53 0.21 -5.55 -15.25
N TYR A 54 1.48 -5.77 -15.54
CA TYR A 54 2.13 -7.09 -15.53
C TYR A 54 2.78 -7.43 -14.18
N HIS A 55 2.75 -6.51 -13.21
CA HIS A 55 3.31 -6.72 -11.88
C HIS A 55 2.36 -7.46 -10.94
N ASN A 56 2.93 -8.04 -9.88
CA ASN A 56 2.20 -8.68 -8.79
C ASN A 56 1.34 -7.69 -7.98
N CYS A 57 0.36 -8.23 -7.25
CA CYS A 57 -0.45 -7.48 -6.30
C CYS A 57 0.44 -7.01 -5.13
N LYS A 58 0.15 -5.82 -4.61
CA LYS A 58 0.89 -5.20 -3.51
C LYS A 58 0.31 -5.62 -2.17
N PHE A 59 1.12 -5.70 -1.13
CA PHE A 59 0.61 -5.96 0.23
C PHE A 59 -0.29 -4.83 0.72
N CYS A 60 -1.41 -5.20 1.32
CA CYS A 60 -2.29 -4.27 2.01
C CYS A 60 -1.57 -3.57 3.16
N GLN A 61 -1.73 -2.26 3.26
CA GLN A 61 -1.31 -1.48 4.40
C GLN A 61 -2.19 -1.78 5.62
N SER A 62 -1.58 -1.78 6.81
CA SER A 62 -2.30 -1.86 8.08
C SER A 62 -2.22 -0.52 8.79
N CYS A 63 -3.34 0.20 8.88
CA CYS A 63 -3.39 1.51 9.53
C CYS A 63 -2.99 1.44 11.01
N LYS A 64 -3.35 0.34 11.68
CA LYS A 64 -2.96 0.12 13.08
C LYS A 64 -1.44 0.02 13.26
N ARG A 65 -0.71 -0.54 12.29
CA ARG A 65 0.77 -0.64 12.38
C ARG A 65 1.47 0.71 12.30
N ILE A 66 0.84 1.70 11.68
CA ILE A 66 1.35 3.07 11.55
C ILE A 66 0.62 4.03 12.51
N ASN A 67 -0.03 3.49 13.54
CA ASN A 67 -0.74 4.24 14.58
C ASN A 67 -1.82 5.19 14.04
N ARG A 68 -2.58 4.76 13.02
CA ARG A 68 -3.68 5.53 12.42
C ARG A 68 -5.01 4.79 12.46
N HIS A 69 -6.10 5.55 12.50
CA HIS A 69 -7.45 5.03 12.29
C HIS A 69 -7.60 4.49 10.87
N GLN A 70 -8.32 3.39 10.73
CA GLN A 70 -8.65 2.84 9.43
C GLN A 70 -9.92 3.49 8.89
N LYS A 71 -9.83 4.22 7.77
CA LYS A 71 -10.97 4.86 7.09
C LYS A 71 -11.64 3.90 6.10
N SER A 72 -10.87 3.02 5.46
CA SER A 72 -11.41 1.97 4.59
C SER A 72 -10.65 0.64 4.74
N LEU A 73 -11.33 -0.47 4.44
CA LEU A 73 -10.72 -1.79 4.35
C LEU A 73 -9.91 -1.92 3.06
N CYS A 74 -8.81 -2.67 3.14
CA CYS A 74 -8.14 -3.16 1.95
C CYS A 74 -9.06 -4.18 1.26
N THR A 75 -9.11 -4.12 -0.07
CA THR A 75 -9.79 -5.11 -0.92
C THR A 75 -8.80 -5.63 -1.94
N SER A 76 -9.15 -6.64 -2.74
CA SER A 76 -8.28 -7.06 -3.85
C SER A 76 -8.03 -5.93 -4.86
N LYS A 77 -8.89 -4.91 -4.91
CA LYS A 77 -8.83 -3.83 -5.91
C LYS A 77 -8.27 -2.51 -5.36
N SER A 78 -8.07 -2.37 -4.06
CA SER A 78 -7.68 -1.09 -3.45
C SER A 78 -6.97 -1.29 -2.12
N ASN A 79 -6.02 -0.42 -1.82
CA ASN A 79 -5.37 -0.44 -0.50
C ASN A 79 -6.35 -0.02 0.62
N ALA A 80 -5.96 -0.27 1.87
CA ALA A 80 -6.60 0.38 3.02
C ALA A 80 -6.26 1.88 3.02
N ILE A 81 -7.27 2.72 3.29
CA ILE A 81 -7.09 4.15 3.50
C ILE A 81 -6.95 4.40 5.01
N CYS A 82 -5.88 5.07 5.41
CA CYS A 82 -5.62 5.43 6.79
C CYS A 82 -5.97 6.90 7.04
N GLY A 83 -6.48 7.16 8.23
CA GLY A 83 -6.93 8.48 8.68
C GLY A 83 -5.99 9.14 9.67
N GLU A 84 -6.59 9.82 10.63
CA GLU A 84 -5.87 10.53 11.70
C GLU A 84 -5.12 9.55 12.62
N CYS A 85 -4.17 10.10 13.36
CA CYS A 85 -3.44 9.34 14.36
C CYS A 85 -4.38 8.77 15.43
N LEU A 86 -4.07 7.57 15.90
CA LEU A 86 -4.75 6.97 17.04
C LEU A 86 -4.51 7.83 18.30
N PRO A 87 -5.41 7.76 19.29
CA PRO A 87 -5.21 8.46 20.56
C PRO A 87 -3.84 8.13 21.20
N GLY A 88 -3.13 9.17 21.63
CA GLY A 88 -1.77 9.02 22.19
C GLY A 88 -0.66 9.03 21.15
N PHE A 89 -0.98 9.28 19.88
CA PHE A 89 -0.01 9.48 18.80
C PHE A 89 -0.25 10.81 18.08
N TYR A 90 0.79 11.32 17.43
CA TYR A 90 0.72 12.55 16.65
C TYR A 90 1.45 12.42 15.31
N SER A 91 0.97 13.17 14.32
CA SER A 91 1.59 13.22 12.99
C SER A 91 2.71 14.24 12.99
N LYS A 92 3.85 13.89 12.42
CA LYS A 92 4.92 14.84 12.14
C LYS A 92 4.88 15.28 10.68
N THR A 93 5.36 16.49 10.42
CA THR A 93 5.61 16.95 9.06
C THR A 93 7.08 16.74 8.74
N ARG A 94 7.35 16.07 7.62
CA ARG A 94 8.69 15.86 7.08
C ARG A 94 9.24 17.19 6.54
N MET A 95 10.55 17.22 6.27
CA MET A 95 11.22 18.43 5.77
C MET A 95 10.68 18.91 4.42
N ASP A 96 10.10 18.01 3.62
CA ASP A 96 9.45 18.31 2.33
C ASP A 96 8.01 18.80 2.48
N GLY A 97 7.54 19.03 3.72
CA GLY A 97 6.18 19.50 4.00
C GLY A 97 5.11 18.41 3.98
N LEU A 98 5.47 17.15 3.67
CA LEU A 98 4.53 16.03 3.70
C LEU A 98 4.35 15.48 5.10
N GLN A 99 3.14 15.06 5.44
CA GLN A 99 2.93 14.34 6.70
C GLN A 99 3.62 12.98 6.66
N GLU A 100 4.30 12.65 7.75
CA GLU A 100 4.86 11.33 7.97
C GLU A 100 3.73 10.30 8.03
N LEU A 101 3.93 9.18 7.34
CA LEU A 101 2.92 8.14 7.25
C LEU A 101 2.65 7.51 8.62
N GLU A 102 3.69 7.31 9.41
CA GLU A 102 3.59 6.78 10.77
C GLU A 102 3.39 7.90 11.78
N CYS A 103 2.44 7.70 12.70
CA CYS A 103 2.27 8.61 13.83
C CYS A 103 3.20 8.22 14.98
N MET A 104 3.86 9.22 15.55
CA MET A 104 4.80 9.07 16.64
C MET A 104 4.06 9.06 17.99
N PRO A 105 4.53 8.28 18.99
CA PRO A 105 3.90 8.26 20.30
C PRO A 105 4.08 9.61 21.01
N CYS A 106 3.03 10.04 21.71
CA CYS A 106 3.10 11.18 22.62
C CYS A 106 4.01 10.87 23.82
N GLY A 107 4.80 11.85 24.23
CA GLY A 107 5.73 11.74 25.36
C GLY A 107 6.09 13.11 25.94
N PRO A 108 6.99 13.17 26.93
CA PRO A 108 7.36 14.42 27.60
C PRO A 108 7.85 15.52 26.64
N SER A 109 8.55 15.12 25.58
CA SER A 109 9.12 16.01 24.56
C SER A 109 8.11 16.47 23.50
N SER A 110 6.91 15.91 23.45
CA SER A 110 5.85 16.28 22.48
C SER A 110 4.63 16.89 23.14
N THR A 111 4.76 17.40 24.36
CA THR A 111 3.66 18.06 25.09
C THR A 111 3.12 19.32 24.41
N THR A 112 3.93 19.96 23.56
CA THR A 112 3.54 21.12 22.74
C THR A 112 2.75 20.73 21.49
N GLU A 113 2.75 19.45 21.12
CA GLU A 113 1.99 18.96 19.97
C GLU A 113 0.50 19.02 20.27
N GLN A 114 -0.28 19.56 19.33
CA GLN A 114 -1.72 19.76 19.51
C GLN A 114 -2.46 18.44 19.76
N GLN A 115 -2.03 17.37 19.10
CA GLN A 115 -2.58 16.01 19.24
C GLN A 115 -2.21 15.36 20.58
N CYS A 116 -1.13 15.80 21.23
CA CYS A 116 -0.66 15.31 22.53
C CYS A 116 -1.10 16.21 23.71
N SER A 117 -1.65 17.38 23.43
CA SER A 117 -2.12 18.32 24.45
C SER A 117 -3.35 17.76 25.18
N ARG A 118 -3.35 17.77 26.52
CA ARG A 118 -4.38 17.19 27.41
C ARG A 118 -5.83 17.67 27.17
N LYS A 119 -6.04 18.71 26.36
CA LYS A 119 -7.38 19.23 26.02
C LYS A 119 -8.11 18.35 25.00
N SER A 120 -7.40 17.57 24.19
CA SER A 120 -7.95 16.76 23.08
C SER A 120 -8.45 15.37 23.52
N GLN A 121 -8.06 14.90 24.71
CA GLN A 121 -8.41 13.56 25.21
C GLN A 121 -9.77 13.47 25.93
N LYS A 122 -10.49 14.59 26.10
CA LYS A 122 -11.81 14.60 26.76
C LYS A 122 -13.00 14.26 25.84
N SER A 123 -12.78 13.95 24.57
CA SER A 123 -13.86 13.74 23.59
C SER A 123 -14.27 12.27 23.36
N LEU A 124 -13.65 11.29 24.03
CA LEU A 124 -13.87 9.86 23.75
C LEU A 124 -14.37 9.06 24.96
N ALA A 125 -14.86 9.73 25.99
CA ALA A 125 -15.59 9.11 27.09
C ALA A 125 -16.94 9.81 27.25
N GLN A 126 -17.91 9.51 26.38
CA GLN A 126 -19.35 9.64 26.61
C GLN A 126 -20.11 9.14 25.37
N ASP A 127 -20.38 7.84 25.35
CA ASP A 127 -21.72 7.23 25.18
C ASP A 127 -21.64 5.77 25.66
#